data_AF-A0A2I0USM9-F1
#
_entry.id   AF-A0A2I0USM9-F1
#
_cell.length_a   1.000
_cell.length_b   1.000
_cell.length_c   1.000
_cell.angle_alpha   90.00
_cell.angle_beta   90.00
_cell.angle_gamma   90.00
#
_symmetry.space_group_name_H-M   'P 1'
#
loop_
_entity.id
_entity.type
_entity.pdbx_description
1 polymer ?
#
loop_
_entity_poly.entity_id
_entity_poly.type
_entity_poly.pdbx_seq_one_letter_code
_entity_poly.pdbx_strand_id
1 'polypeptide(L)'
;MAALENASLQACSLLEQEEEEDTIWEKIESARHQLTRSLNPAKLTPYLRQCRVIDEQDEEEVLNSCRFPCKSNQTGYLMDILRRRGKRGYEAFLESLEFYYPEHYTRLTGREPAQRCSMILDEEGPEGLTQFLMMEVKKVRAQRKEHLLKEHQLQVKNQALEQEQARLEQQLQELLKVQERCKRLREEWDTNSVELLRLKDENYMMAMRYAQLCEEKNMAVLRSRDLQLVVDQLKCKVTSLEEECSLLRKQASALPQREAEERGHPDAMSELWAENQRLTASLQELQGMLQTPGEGPVPGSEQILLDILEHDWKEAQDDRQDLCQKLNSLQNELQWAEELRDKYLQEVEDLQLKYRTLQKDCDLYKHRMNTVLLQLEEIEKERDQAIQSRDGVQLQYSQSLIEKDQYRKRVRALEEERDELLSKLSQAEGLNSTLEAQLQRCQGSRSLGKMCSSSYSLCSNLSSTWSLVDNPTSFATGLVDALGVSAIPFPGDSAIQSMEVTPDSEKDINRLSTFPFPPCIGSILRRQREDRCMPYKSLSCGSFSSIEDATGTRVGAFPKGLS
;
A
#
# COMPACT_ATOMS: atom_id res chain seq x y z
N MET A 1 -57.30 -16.00 -87.29
CA MET A 1 -56.73 -16.99 -86.34
C MET A 1 -55.39 -16.55 -85.76
N ALA A 2 -54.48 -15.91 -86.52
CA ALA A 2 -53.19 -15.41 -86.00
C ALA A 2 -53.25 -14.36 -84.86
N ALA A 3 -54.31 -13.55 -84.75
CA ALA A 3 -54.46 -12.57 -83.65
C ALA A 3 -54.91 -13.20 -82.32
N LEU A 4 -55.57 -14.37 -82.37
CA LEU A 4 -55.98 -15.12 -81.18
C LEU A 4 -54.83 -15.99 -80.65
N GLU A 5 -53.97 -16.51 -81.52
CA GLU A 5 -52.73 -17.20 -81.12
C GLU A 5 -51.70 -16.24 -80.51
N ASN A 6 -51.56 -15.00 -81.01
CA ASN A 6 -50.67 -14.02 -80.37
C ASN A 6 -51.18 -13.56 -78.99
N ALA A 7 -52.50 -13.45 -78.80
CA ALA A 7 -53.09 -13.15 -77.49
C ALA A 7 -52.98 -14.33 -76.52
N SER A 8 -53.09 -15.58 -77.01
CA SER A 8 -52.86 -16.76 -76.16
C SER A 8 -51.39 -16.97 -75.84
N LEU A 9 -50.48 -16.66 -76.77
CA LEU A 9 -49.04 -16.71 -76.52
C LEU A 9 -48.61 -15.60 -75.54
N GLN A 10 -49.14 -14.37 -75.65
CA GLN A 10 -48.93 -13.33 -74.64
C GLN A 10 -49.53 -13.70 -73.28
N ALA A 11 -50.73 -14.30 -73.25
CA ALA A 11 -51.35 -14.76 -72.01
C ALA A 11 -50.60 -15.96 -71.39
N CYS A 12 -50.07 -16.88 -72.20
CA CYS A 12 -49.22 -17.97 -71.75
C CYS A 12 -47.87 -17.47 -71.24
N SER A 13 -47.24 -16.50 -71.91
CA SER A 13 -45.99 -15.89 -71.44
C SER A 13 -46.18 -15.07 -70.16
N LEU A 14 -47.36 -14.51 -69.92
CA LEU A 14 -47.69 -13.82 -68.67
C LEU A 14 -47.95 -14.82 -67.52
N LEU A 15 -48.60 -15.95 -67.80
CA LEU A 15 -48.81 -17.02 -66.81
C LEU A 15 -47.50 -17.73 -66.44
N GLU A 16 -46.61 -17.98 -67.40
CA GLU A 16 -45.27 -18.52 -67.14
C GLU A 16 -44.41 -17.55 -66.32
N GLN A 17 -44.57 -16.24 -66.53
CA GLN A 17 -43.91 -15.22 -65.71
C GLN A 17 -44.44 -15.22 -64.27
N GLU A 18 -45.75 -15.23 -64.06
CA GLU A 18 -46.34 -15.26 -62.71
C GLU A 18 -45.92 -16.52 -61.92
N GLU A 19 -45.82 -17.68 -62.56
CA GLU A 19 -45.33 -18.92 -61.92
C GLU A 19 -43.83 -18.83 -61.55
N GLU A 20 -43.00 -18.15 -62.34
CA GLU A 20 -41.59 -17.89 -62.01
C GLU A 20 -41.45 -16.93 -60.81
N GLU A 21 -42.32 -15.93 -60.68
CA GLU A 21 -42.31 -14.99 -59.56
C GLU A 21 -42.68 -15.66 -58.23
N ASP A 22 -43.73 -16.48 -58.24
CA ASP A 22 -44.21 -17.18 -57.05
C ASP A 22 -43.19 -18.22 -56.55
N THR A 23 -42.56 -18.97 -57.46
CA THR A 23 -41.53 -19.97 -57.08
C THR A 23 -40.26 -19.35 -56.49
N ILE A 24 -39.93 -18.11 -56.85
CA ILE A 24 -38.77 -17.38 -56.31
C ILE A 24 -39.10 -16.78 -54.93
N TRP A 25 -40.30 -16.22 -54.77
CA TRP A 25 -40.76 -15.75 -53.46
C TRP A 25 -40.92 -16.89 -52.46
N GLU A 26 -41.35 -18.08 -52.88
CA GLU A 26 -41.37 -19.28 -52.02
C GLU A 26 -39.98 -19.64 -51.49
N LYS A 27 -38.92 -19.49 -52.30
CA LYS A 27 -37.53 -19.69 -51.86
C LYS A 27 -37.10 -18.65 -50.83
N ILE A 28 -37.44 -17.38 -51.05
CA ILE A 28 -37.15 -16.29 -50.10
C ILE A 28 -37.93 -16.51 -48.78
N GLU A 29 -39.20 -16.90 -48.88
CA GLU A 29 -40.08 -17.14 -47.74
C GLU A 29 -39.62 -18.36 -46.93
N SER A 30 -39.14 -19.43 -47.59
CA SER A 30 -38.55 -20.61 -46.92
C SER A 30 -37.33 -20.24 -46.07
N ALA A 31 -36.58 -19.21 -46.47
CA ALA A 31 -35.41 -18.70 -45.77
C ALA A 31 -35.71 -17.48 -44.88
N ARG A 32 -36.98 -17.07 -44.76
CA ARG A 32 -37.39 -15.81 -44.11
C ARG A 32 -36.82 -15.69 -42.71
N HIS A 33 -36.95 -16.71 -41.85
CA HIS A 33 -36.44 -16.62 -40.47
C HIS A 33 -34.94 -16.29 -40.40
N GLN A 34 -34.14 -16.84 -41.31
CA GLN A 34 -32.71 -16.58 -41.35
C GLN A 34 -32.42 -15.16 -41.83
N LEU A 35 -33.04 -14.75 -42.94
CA LEU A 35 -32.85 -13.42 -43.54
C LEU A 35 -33.30 -12.31 -42.59
N THR A 36 -34.45 -12.49 -41.97
CA THR A 36 -35.02 -11.53 -41.03
C THR A 36 -34.09 -11.26 -39.84
N ARG A 37 -33.26 -12.23 -39.43
CA ARG A 37 -32.32 -12.06 -38.30
C ARG A 37 -30.97 -11.50 -38.70
N SER A 38 -30.52 -11.73 -39.93
CA SER A 38 -29.18 -11.38 -40.38
C SER A 38 -29.12 -10.06 -41.15
N LEU A 39 -30.20 -9.69 -41.83
CA LEU A 39 -30.25 -8.47 -42.63
C LEU A 39 -30.47 -7.23 -41.76
N ASN A 40 -29.95 -6.12 -42.26
CA ASN A 40 -30.15 -4.81 -41.67
C ASN A 40 -30.97 -3.95 -42.64
N PRO A 41 -32.22 -3.59 -42.30
CA PRO A 41 -33.09 -2.83 -43.20
C PRO A 41 -32.47 -1.47 -43.54
N ALA A 42 -31.76 -0.83 -42.60
CA ALA A 42 -31.07 0.45 -42.83
C ALA A 42 -29.92 0.40 -43.85
N LYS A 43 -29.44 -0.81 -44.21
CA LYS A 43 -28.48 -1.00 -45.30
C LYS A 43 -29.17 -1.19 -46.65
N LEU A 44 -30.36 -1.82 -46.66
CA LEU A 44 -31.06 -2.21 -47.89
C LEU A 44 -31.97 -1.10 -48.42
N THR A 45 -32.64 -0.35 -47.55
CA THR A 45 -33.61 0.69 -47.95
C THR A 45 -33.05 1.75 -48.91
N PRO A 46 -31.79 2.23 -48.80
CA PRO A 46 -31.28 3.25 -49.73
C PRO A 46 -31.16 2.73 -51.17
N TYR A 47 -30.78 1.45 -51.33
CA TYR A 47 -30.69 0.81 -52.65
C TYR A 47 -32.08 0.59 -53.25
N LEU A 48 -33.03 0.13 -52.45
CA LEU A 48 -34.41 -0.12 -52.87
C LEU A 48 -35.14 1.18 -53.25
N ARG A 49 -34.81 2.28 -52.58
CA ARG A 49 -35.28 3.64 -52.93
C ARG A 49 -34.70 4.11 -54.26
N GLN A 50 -33.40 3.90 -54.48
CA GLN A 50 -32.74 4.24 -55.75
C GLN A 50 -33.33 3.44 -56.94
N CYS A 51 -33.78 2.21 -56.70
CA CYS A 51 -34.48 1.38 -57.70
C CYS A 51 -35.96 1.77 -57.91
N ARG A 52 -36.49 2.80 -57.21
CA ARG A 52 -37.90 3.21 -57.24
C ARG A 52 -38.89 2.09 -56.94
N VAL A 53 -38.51 1.19 -56.03
CA VAL A 53 -39.37 0.09 -55.55
C VAL A 53 -40.03 0.45 -54.22
N ILE A 54 -39.37 1.31 -53.45
CA ILE A 54 -39.80 1.78 -52.14
C ILE A 54 -39.71 3.31 -52.13
N ASP A 55 -40.71 3.97 -51.56
CA ASP A 55 -40.77 5.44 -51.46
C ASP A 55 -40.15 5.93 -50.13
N GLU A 56 -39.83 7.23 -50.01
CA GLU A 56 -39.24 7.81 -48.78
C GLU A 56 -40.11 7.55 -47.53
N GLN A 57 -41.43 7.55 -47.72
CA GLN A 57 -42.39 7.25 -46.65
C GLN A 57 -42.30 5.79 -46.18
N ASP A 58 -42.09 4.85 -47.09
CA ASP A 58 -41.96 3.43 -46.79
C ASP A 58 -40.62 3.16 -46.07
N GLU A 59 -39.55 3.85 -46.45
CA GLU A 59 -38.25 3.79 -45.77
C GLU A 59 -38.34 4.29 -44.32
N GLU A 60 -38.98 5.44 -44.09
CA GLU A 60 -39.20 5.97 -42.75
C GLU A 60 -40.10 5.05 -41.91
N GLU A 61 -41.13 4.44 -42.51
CA GLU A 61 -41.99 3.49 -41.80
C GLU A 61 -41.21 2.24 -41.38
N VAL A 62 -40.29 1.74 -42.20
CA VAL A 62 -39.47 0.57 -41.87
C VAL A 62 -38.43 0.90 -40.79
N LEU A 63 -37.78 2.07 -40.84
CA LEU A 63 -36.67 2.42 -39.95
C LEU A 63 -37.08 3.06 -38.62
N ASN A 64 -38.12 3.90 -38.63
CA ASN A 64 -38.47 4.78 -37.52
C ASN A 64 -39.80 4.42 -36.83
N SER A 65 -40.54 3.43 -37.33
CA SER A 65 -41.77 3.00 -36.66
C SER A 65 -41.49 2.35 -35.31
N CYS A 66 -41.98 2.97 -34.23
CA CYS A 66 -42.04 2.38 -32.88
C CYS A 66 -42.84 1.05 -32.84
N ARG A 67 -43.53 0.68 -33.93
CA ARG A 67 -44.27 -0.57 -34.11
C ARG A 67 -43.38 -1.81 -34.18
N PHE A 68 -42.11 -1.67 -34.53
CA PHE A 68 -41.18 -2.79 -34.71
C PHE A 68 -39.92 -2.60 -33.86
N PRO A 69 -39.93 -3.06 -32.59
CA PRO A 69 -38.84 -2.80 -31.63
C PRO A 69 -37.55 -3.58 -31.90
N CYS A 70 -37.61 -4.61 -32.74
CA CYS A 70 -36.45 -5.41 -33.11
C CYS A 70 -36.19 -5.37 -34.62
N LYS A 71 -34.91 -5.40 -34.99
CA LYS A 71 -34.42 -5.39 -36.39
C LYS A 71 -35.02 -6.51 -37.23
N SER A 72 -35.36 -7.63 -36.60
CA SER A 72 -36.05 -8.73 -37.26
C SER A 72 -37.44 -8.32 -37.73
N ASN A 73 -38.25 -7.70 -36.87
CA ASN A 73 -39.61 -7.35 -37.27
C ASN A 73 -39.62 -6.25 -38.33
N GLN A 74 -38.65 -5.32 -38.28
CA GLN A 74 -38.43 -4.32 -39.32
C GLN A 74 -38.08 -4.95 -40.68
N THR A 75 -37.16 -5.92 -40.68
CA THR A 75 -36.78 -6.65 -41.91
C THR A 75 -37.93 -7.47 -42.45
N GLY A 76 -38.72 -8.10 -41.58
CA GLY A 76 -39.89 -8.88 -41.96
C GLY A 76 -40.96 -8.00 -42.63
N TYR A 77 -41.17 -6.79 -42.10
CA TYR A 77 -42.06 -5.79 -42.68
C TYR A 77 -41.56 -5.26 -44.03
N LEU A 78 -40.25 -5.00 -44.15
CA LEU A 78 -39.62 -4.61 -45.42
C LEU A 78 -39.84 -5.68 -46.51
N MET A 79 -39.70 -6.97 -46.16
CA MET A 79 -39.99 -8.06 -47.08
C MET A 79 -41.47 -8.12 -47.49
N ASP A 80 -42.41 -7.83 -46.57
CA ASP A 80 -43.83 -7.77 -46.90
C ASP A 80 -44.17 -6.63 -47.87
N ILE A 81 -43.51 -5.46 -47.72
CA ILE A 81 -43.63 -4.35 -48.68
C ILE A 81 -43.12 -4.78 -50.05
N LEU A 82 -41.93 -5.39 -50.12
CA LEU A 82 -41.33 -5.84 -51.37
C LEU A 82 -42.18 -6.90 -52.07
N ARG A 83 -42.79 -7.82 -51.31
CA ARG A 83 -43.71 -8.83 -51.84
C ARG A 83 -44.95 -8.19 -52.49
N ARG A 84 -45.48 -7.10 -51.93
CA ARG A 84 -46.61 -6.35 -52.53
C ARG A 84 -46.24 -5.61 -53.81
N ARG A 85 -44.94 -5.35 -54.04
CA ARG A 85 -44.43 -4.67 -55.25
C ARG A 85 -44.19 -5.65 -56.42
N GLY A 86 -44.45 -6.95 -56.23
CA GLY A 86 -44.42 -7.98 -57.28
C GLY A 86 -43.02 -8.20 -57.87
N LYS A 87 -42.94 -8.37 -59.20
CA LYS A 87 -41.69 -8.64 -59.93
C LYS A 87 -40.52 -7.74 -59.56
N ARG A 88 -40.76 -6.44 -59.65
CA ARG A 88 -39.75 -5.40 -59.36
C ARG A 88 -39.28 -5.45 -57.91
N GLY A 89 -40.17 -5.90 -57.00
CA GLY A 89 -39.88 -6.07 -55.58
C GLY A 89 -38.85 -7.16 -55.30
N TYR A 90 -38.99 -8.34 -55.90
CA TYR A 90 -38.00 -9.40 -55.70
C TYR A 90 -36.70 -9.13 -56.46
N GLU A 91 -36.75 -8.53 -57.66
CA GLU A 91 -35.55 -8.22 -58.45
C GLU A 91 -34.67 -7.23 -57.68
N ALA A 92 -35.26 -6.15 -57.17
CA ALA A 92 -34.55 -5.19 -56.34
C ALA A 92 -34.07 -5.80 -55.02
N PHE A 93 -34.86 -6.70 -54.42
CA PHE A 93 -34.44 -7.41 -53.22
C PHE A 93 -33.22 -8.30 -53.47
N LEU A 94 -33.22 -9.10 -54.52
CA LEU A 94 -32.10 -9.98 -54.87
C LEU A 94 -30.85 -9.17 -55.24
N GLU A 95 -30.97 -8.09 -56.01
CA GLU A 95 -29.83 -7.22 -56.30
C GLU A 95 -29.30 -6.52 -55.03
N SER A 96 -30.18 -6.09 -54.12
CA SER A 96 -29.76 -5.49 -52.85
C SER A 96 -29.02 -6.50 -51.94
N LEU A 97 -29.44 -7.77 -51.97
CA LEU A 97 -28.74 -8.86 -51.30
C LEU A 97 -27.40 -9.16 -51.97
N GLU A 98 -27.35 -9.17 -53.29
CA GLU A 98 -26.12 -9.37 -54.06
C GLU A 98 -25.06 -8.29 -53.74
N PHE A 99 -25.51 -7.05 -53.54
CA PHE A 99 -24.65 -5.91 -53.24
C PHE A 99 -24.19 -5.87 -51.77
N TYR A 100 -25.10 -6.01 -50.79
CA TYR A 100 -24.76 -5.87 -49.36
C TYR A 100 -24.48 -7.18 -48.63
N TYR A 101 -24.99 -8.31 -49.12
CA TYR A 101 -24.98 -9.61 -48.45
C TYR A 101 -24.74 -10.78 -49.44
N PRO A 102 -23.56 -10.84 -50.08
CA PRO A 102 -23.26 -11.85 -51.12
C PRO A 102 -23.42 -13.30 -50.64
N GLU A 103 -23.14 -13.55 -49.36
CA GLU A 103 -23.32 -14.86 -48.70
C GLU A 103 -24.79 -15.30 -48.62
N HIS A 104 -25.72 -14.35 -48.44
CA HIS A 104 -27.15 -14.63 -48.41
C HIS A 104 -27.72 -14.78 -49.81
N TYR A 105 -27.23 -14.00 -50.78
CA TYR A 105 -27.59 -14.15 -52.18
C TYR A 105 -27.21 -15.53 -52.72
N THR A 106 -25.95 -15.94 -52.55
CA THR A 106 -25.42 -17.23 -53.04
C THR A 106 -26.21 -18.41 -52.47
N ARG A 107 -26.65 -18.30 -51.21
CA ARG A 107 -27.45 -19.34 -50.55
C ARG A 107 -28.88 -19.46 -51.10
N LEU A 108 -29.48 -18.35 -51.52
CA LEU A 108 -30.85 -18.31 -52.04
C LEU A 108 -30.93 -18.70 -53.52
N THR A 109 -29.96 -18.25 -54.32
CA THR A 109 -29.99 -18.39 -55.79
C THR A 109 -29.07 -19.48 -56.31
N GLY A 110 -28.06 -19.89 -55.53
CA GLY A 110 -27.00 -20.80 -55.95
C GLY A 110 -26.05 -20.23 -57.00
N ARG A 111 -26.15 -18.92 -57.29
CA ARG A 111 -25.35 -18.20 -58.29
C ARG A 111 -24.29 -17.34 -57.62
N GLU A 112 -23.17 -17.14 -58.30
CA GLU A 112 -22.14 -16.21 -57.83
C GLU A 112 -22.63 -14.75 -57.94
N PRO A 113 -22.36 -13.91 -56.92
CA PRO A 113 -22.74 -12.51 -56.92
C PRO A 113 -21.86 -11.74 -57.92
N ALA A 114 -22.49 -11.15 -58.93
CA ALA A 114 -21.86 -10.36 -59.98
C ALA A 114 -22.02 -8.84 -59.77
N GLN A 115 -22.74 -8.41 -58.73
CA GLN A 115 -22.96 -7.01 -58.32
C GLN A 115 -23.40 -6.10 -59.48
N ARG A 116 -24.39 -6.57 -60.25
CA ARG A 116 -24.71 -5.99 -61.56
C ARG A 116 -25.48 -4.68 -61.51
N CYS A 117 -26.10 -4.34 -60.37
CA CYS A 117 -26.90 -3.13 -60.15
C CYS A 117 -27.74 -2.70 -61.38
N SER A 118 -28.36 -3.67 -62.05
CA SER A 118 -29.07 -3.47 -63.32
C SER A 118 -30.27 -2.55 -63.13
N MET A 119 -30.96 -2.66 -62.00
CA MET A 119 -32.13 -1.82 -61.72
C MET A 119 -31.80 -0.34 -61.57
N ILE A 120 -30.68 0.01 -60.91
CA ILE A 120 -30.26 1.41 -60.78
C ILE A 120 -29.80 1.96 -62.15
N LEU A 121 -29.12 1.12 -62.94
CA LEU A 121 -28.71 1.47 -64.30
C LEU A 121 -29.91 1.75 -65.22
N ASP A 122 -30.97 0.97 -65.13
CA ASP A 122 -32.16 1.11 -65.97
C ASP A 122 -33.03 2.31 -65.57
N GLU A 123 -33.13 2.64 -64.27
CA GLU A 123 -33.98 3.73 -63.77
C GLU A 123 -33.30 5.10 -63.75
N GLU A 124 -32.01 5.16 -63.44
CA GLU A 124 -31.26 6.43 -63.25
C GLU A 124 -30.05 6.60 -64.19
N GLY A 125 -29.72 5.57 -64.96
CA GLY A 125 -28.57 5.60 -65.87
C GLY A 125 -27.21 5.41 -65.19
N PRO A 126 -26.12 5.40 -65.97
CA PRO A 126 -24.76 5.17 -65.47
C PRO A 126 -24.27 6.27 -64.52
N GLU A 127 -24.77 7.50 -64.69
CA GLU A 127 -24.43 8.63 -63.83
C GLU A 127 -25.05 8.49 -62.42
N GLY A 128 -26.31 8.04 -62.33
CA GLY A 128 -26.99 7.74 -61.07
C GLY A 128 -26.33 6.59 -60.31
N LEU A 129 -26.00 5.49 -61.00
CA LEU A 129 -25.26 4.38 -60.39
C LEU A 129 -23.89 4.83 -59.84
N THR A 130 -23.15 5.63 -60.61
CA THR A 130 -21.82 6.12 -60.18
C THR A 130 -21.93 7.00 -58.93
N GLN A 131 -22.95 7.86 -58.85
CA GLN A 131 -23.21 8.70 -57.67
C GLN A 131 -23.58 7.86 -56.45
N PHE A 132 -24.46 6.87 -56.62
CA PHE A 132 -24.85 5.94 -55.56
C PHE A 132 -23.63 5.18 -54.99
N LEU A 133 -22.82 4.57 -55.86
CA LEU A 133 -21.62 3.84 -55.45
C LEU A 133 -20.59 4.75 -54.77
N MET A 134 -20.40 5.97 -55.27
CA MET A 134 -19.51 6.95 -54.63
C MET A 134 -19.99 7.32 -53.22
N MET A 135 -21.29 7.51 -53.05
CA MET A 135 -21.90 7.80 -51.74
C MET A 135 -21.75 6.62 -50.78
N GLU A 136 -21.99 5.39 -51.24
CA GLU A 136 -21.85 4.19 -50.42
C GLU A 136 -20.38 3.97 -50.01
N VAL A 137 -19.43 4.19 -50.92
CA VAL A 137 -17.98 4.14 -50.60
C VAL A 137 -17.61 5.19 -49.55
N LYS A 138 -18.14 6.43 -49.66
CA LYS A 138 -17.92 7.47 -48.65
C LYS A 138 -18.51 7.06 -47.29
N LYS A 139 -19.71 6.50 -47.27
CA LYS A 139 -20.39 6.00 -46.07
C LYS A 139 -19.61 4.88 -45.39
N VAL A 140 -19.16 3.87 -46.13
CA VAL A 140 -18.34 2.76 -45.59
C VAL A 140 -17.00 3.27 -45.06
N ARG A 141 -16.35 4.22 -45.76
CA ARG A 141 -15.11 4.85 -45.28
C ARG A 141 -15.34 5.62 -43.97
N ALA A 142 -16.44 6.35 -43.85
CA ALA A 142 -16.79 7.08 -42.62
C ALA A 142 -17.06 6.10 -41.45
N GLN A 143 -17.85 5.05 -41.68
CA GLN A 143 -18.13 4.01 -40.69
C GLN A 143 -16.84 3.30 -40.23
N ARG A 144 -15.93 2.97 -41.16
CA ARG A 144 -14.64 2.37 -40.81
C ARG A 144 -13.79 3.29 -39.93
N LYS A 145 -13.76 4.60 -40.22
CA LYS A 145 -13.06 5.57 -39.37
C LYS A 145 -13.67 5.64 -37.97
N GLU A 146 -15.00 5.67 -37.86
CA GLU A 146 -15.70 5.66 -36.58
C GLU A 146 -15.43 4.36 -35.79
N HIS A 147 -15.43 3.21 -36.46
CA HIS A 147 -15.09 1.93 -35.85
C HIS A 147 -13.65 1.91 -35.32
N LEU A 148 -12.68 2.41 -36.09
CA LEU A 148 -11.29 2.50 -35.63
C LEU A 148 -11.14 3.42 -34.41
N LEU A 149 -11.87 4.54 -34.37
CA LEU A 149 -11.89 5.42 -33.20
C LEU A 149 -12.49 4.72 -31.97
N LYS A 150 -13.60 3.99 -32.14
CA LYS A 150 -14.21 3.20 -31.06
C LYS A 150 -13.29 2.09 -30.58
N GLU A 151 -12.61 1.39 -31.49
CA GLU A 151 -11.63 0.35 -31.18
C GLU A 151 -10.46 0.94 -30.37
N HIS A 152 -9.91 2.07 -30.80
CA HIS A 152 -8.87 2.77 -30.06
C HIS A 152 -9.33 3.21 -28.66
N GLN A 153 -10.54 3.77 -28.54
CA GLN A 153 -11.12 4.13 -27.24
C GLN A 153 -11.28 2.92 -26.32
N LEU A 154 -11.74 1.78 -26.84
CA LEU A 154 -11.86 0.54 -26.09
C LEU A 154 -10.48 -0.01 -25.68
N GLN A 155 -9.49 0.10 -26.56
CA GLN A 155 -8.12 -0.32 -26.26
C GLN A 155 -7.51 0.50 -25.13
N VAL A 156 -7.67 1.83 -25.14
CA VAL A 156 -7.23 2.71 -24.05
C VAL A 156 -7.94 2.36 -22.73
N LYS A 157 -9.25 2.11 -22.77
CA LYS A 157 -10.01 1.68 -21.59
C LYS A 157 -9.52 0.33 -21.05
N ASN A 158 -9.24 -0.64 -21.93
CA ASN A 158 -8.70 -1.93 -21.52
C ASN A 158 -7.32 -1.80 -20.88
N GLN A 159 -6.42 -0.99 -21.46
CA GLN A 159 -5.11 -0.72 -20.86
C GLN A 159 -5.22 -0.08 -19.47
N ALA A 160 -6.15 0.86 -19.29
CA ALA A 160 -6.40 1.46 -17.97
C ALA A 160 -6.92 0.42 -16.96
N LEU A 161 -7.84 -0.47 -17.37
CA LEU A 161 -8.34 -1.55 -16.52
C LEU A 161 -7.25 -2.56 -16.17
N GLU A 162 -6.36 -2.91 -17.11
CA GLU A 162 -5.22 -3.80 -16.86
C GLU A 162 -4.24 -3.19 -15.84
N GLN A 163 -3.98 -1.88 -15.91
CA GLN A 163 -3.15 -1.18 -14.93
C GLN A 163 -3.79 -1.18 -13.53
N GLU A 164 -5.09 -0.95 -13.43
CA GLU A 164 -5.82 -1.02 -12.16
C GLU A 164 -5.84 -2.45 -11.59
N GLN A 165 -6.01 -3.47 -12.43
CA GLN A 165 -5.89 -4.87 -12.01
C GLN A 165 -4.50 -5.18 -11.45
N ALA A 166 -3.43 -4.80 -12.16
CA ALA A 166 -2.06 -5.00 -11.68
C ALA A 166 -1.79 -4.28 -10.35
N ARG A 167 -2.34 -3.07 -10.18
CA ARG A 167 -2.26 -2.31 -8.93
C ARG A 167 -2.97 -3.02 -7.78
N LEU A 168 -4.19 -3.53 -8.01
CA LEU A 168 -4.95 -4.27 -7.01
C LEU A 168 -4.28 -5.60 -6.65
N GLU A 169 -3.67 -6.28 -7.62
CA GLU A 169 -2.89 -7.50 -7.37
C GLU A 169 -1.67 -7.24 -6.48
N GLN A 170 -0.95 -6.14 -6.72
CA GLN A 170 0.17 -5.73 -5.85
C GLN A 170 -0.31 -5.44 -4.41
N GLN A 171 -1.41 -4.68 -4.27
CA GLN A 171 -2.00 -4.41 -2.95
C GLN A 171 -2.44 -5.70 -2.24
N LEU A 172 -3.01 -6.65 -2.96
CA LEU A 172 -3.39 -7.96 -2.41
C LEU A 172 -2.17 -8.73 -1.91
N GLN A 173 -1.08 -8.75 -2.68
CA GLN A 173 0.18 -9.40 -2.28
C GLN A 173 0.78 -8.75 -1.03
N GLU A 174 0.73 -7.42 -0.91
CA GLU A 174 1.17 -6.70 0.29
C GLU A 174 0.32 -7.06 1.52
N LEU A 175 -1.00 -7.08 1.36
CA LEU A 175 -1.93 -7.48 2.43
C LEU A 175 -1.70 -8.92 2.88
N LEU A 176 -1.46 -9.85 1.96
CA LEU A 176 -1.14 -11.24 2.29
C LEU A 176 0.16 -11.34 3.10
N LYS A 177 1.22 -10.62 2.71
CA LYS A 177 2.48 -10.57 3.48
C LYS A 177 2.28 -10.02 4.88
N VAL A 178 1.44 -8.99 5.04
CA VAL A 178 1.10 -8.44 6.36
C VAL A 178 0.31 -9.47 7.17
N GLN A 179 -0.66 -10.14 6.56
CA GLN A 179 -1.45 -11.18 7.21
C GLN A 179 -0.58 -12.34 7.72
N GLU A 180 0.39 -12.79 6.91
CA GLU A 180 1.36 -13.83 7.31
C GLU A 180 2.25 -13.38 8.48
N ARG A 181 2.69 -12.12 8.49
CA ARG A 181 3.43 -11.55 9.63
C ARG A 181 2.58 -11.54 10.90
N CYS A 182 1.32 -11.12 10.80
CA CYS A 182 0.40 -11.13 11.93
C CYS A 182 0.12 -12.55 12.45
N LYS A 183 0.04 -13.55 11.57
CA LYS A 183 -0.10 -14.96 11.98
C LYS A 183 1.14 -15.44 12.73
N ARG A 184 2.34 -15.19 12.21
CA ARG A 184 3.60 -15.55 12.88
C ARG A 184 3.73 -14.92 14.27
N LEU A 185 3.46 -13.62 14.39
CA LEU A 185 3.48 -12.95 15.69
C LEU A 185 2.47 -13.52 16.69
N ARG A 186 1.31 -14.00 16.19
CA ARG A 186 0.31 -14.66 17.02
C ARG A 186 0.79 -16.02 17.49
N GLU A 187 1.36 -16.81 16.59
CA GLU A 187 1.96 -18.11 16.93
C GLU A 187 3.09 -17.96 17.95
N GLU A 188 3.98 -16.98 17.77
CA GLU A 188 5.04 -16.65 18.74
C GLU A 188 4.47 -16.23 20.10
N TRP A 189 3.39 -15.44 20.11
CA TRP A 189 2.73 -15.06 21.35
C TRP A 189 2.08 -16.28 22.04
N ASP A 190 1.43 -17.15 21.28
CA ASP A 190 0.83 -18.38 21.80
C ASP A 190 1.90 -19.33 22.36
N THR A 191 3.03 -19.52 21.68
CA THR A 191 4.15 -20.33 22.19
C THR A 191 4.74 -19.75 23.46
N ASN A 192 4.98 -18.44 23.50
CA ASN A 192 5.50 -17.75 24.68
C ASN A 192 4.52 -17.82 25.86
N SER A 193 3.21 -17.76 25.59
CA SER A 193 2.17 -17.90 26.61
C SER A 193 2.17 -19.29 27.25
N VAL A 194 2.32 -20.35 26.44
CA VAL A 194 2.44 -21.72 26.91
C VAL A 194 3.73 -21.92 27.71
N GLU A 195 4.86 -21.38 27.24
CA GLU A 195 6.13 -21.47 27.95
C GLU A 195 6.09 -20.72 29.28
N LEU A 196 5.47 -19.54 29.34
CA LEU A 196 5.25 -18.79 30.57
C LEU A 196 4.42 -19.59 31.58
N LEU A 197 3.37 -20.30 31.11
CA LEU A 197 2.57 -21.17 31.97
C LEU A 197 3.42 -22.32 32.52
N ARG A 198 4.21 -22.98 31.67
CA ARG A 198 5.16 -24.04 32.08
C ARG A 198 6.12 -23.56 33.17
N LEU A 199 6.70 -22.37 33.00
CA LEU A 199 7.61 -21.77 33.98
C LEU A 199 6.91 -21.40 35.29
N LYS A 200 5.64 -20.97 35.24
CA LYS A 200 4.84 -20.73 36.45
C LYS A 200 4.60 -22.02 37.22
N ASP A 201 4.27 -23.11 36.53
CA ASP A 201 4.05 -24.41 37.15
C ASP A 201 5.36 -24.95 37.76
N GLU A 202 6.49 -24.82 37.07
CA GLU A 202 7.81 -25.17 37.60
C GLU A 202 8.18 -24.34 38.83
N ASN A 203 7.94 -23.03 38.80
CA ASN A 203 8.18 -22.15 39.95
C ASN A 203 7.31 -22.57 41.15
N TYR A 204 6.03 -22.86 40.92
CA TYR A 204 5.12 -23.34 41.95
C TYR A 204 5.58 -24.67 42.54
N MET A 205 6.02 -25.62 41.71
CA MET A 205 6.59 -26.90 42.18
C MET A 205 7.85 -26.68 43.04
N MET A 206 8.74 -25.78 42.63
CA MET A 206 9.95 -25.46 43.40
C MET A 206 9.61 -24.79 44.73
N ALA A 207 8.67 -23.84 44.73
CA ALA A 207 8.18 -23.21 45.96
C ALA A 207 7.56 -24.25 46.91
N MET A 208 6.84 -25.24 46.37
CA MET A 208 6.26 -26.30 47.18
C MET A 208 7.30 -27.23 47.78
N ARG A 209 8.31 -27.64 47.01
CA ARG A 209 9.45 -28.40 47.53
C ARG A 209 10.22 -27.63 48.59
N TYR A 210 10.45 -26.33 48.37
CA TYR A 210 11.11 -25.48 49.34
C TYR A 210 10.34 -25.38 50.65
N ALA A 211 9.01 -25.23 50.59
CA ALA A 211 8.15 -25.22 51.77
C ALA A 211 8.26 -26.55 52.55
N GLN A 212 8.19 -27.69 51.86
CA GLN A 212 8.36 -29.02 52.46
C GLN A 212 9.73 -29.17 53.14
N LEU A 213 10.81 -28.79 52.47
CA LEU A 213 12.16 -28.82 53.06
C LEU A 213 12.27 -27.90 54.28
N CYS A 214 11.61 -26.75 54.28
CA CYS A 214 11.57 -25.86 55.44
C CYS A 214 10.82 -26.50 56.62
N GLU A 215 9.70 -27.19 56.36
CA GLU A 215 8.97 -27.96 57.37
C GLU A 215 9.83 -29.09 57.94
N GLU A 216 10.48 -29.88 57.08
CA GLU A 216 11.38 -30.96 57.50
C GLU A 216 12.56 -30.44 58.34
N LYS A 217 13.17 -29.33 57.91
CA LYS A 217 14.23 -28.64 58.67
C LYS A 217 13.71 -28.21 60.05
N ASN A 218 12.53 -27.59 60.11
CA ASN A 218 11.94 -27.18 61.39
C ASN A 218 11.67 -28.38 62.30
N MET A 219 11.17 -29.50 61.74
CA MET A 219 10.98 -30.75 62.49
C MET A 219 12.31 -31.32 63.00
N ALA A 220 13.38 -31.29 62.20
CA ALA A 220 14.71 -31.72 62.63
C ALA A 220 15.26 -30.82 63.76
N VAL A 221 15.07 -29.50 63.66
CA VAL A 221 15.46 -28.54 64.71
C VAL A 221 14.69 -28.81 66.01
N LEU A 222 13.38 -29.05 65.94
CA LEU A 222 12.58 -29.40 67.12
C LEU A 222 13.09 -30.69 67.78
N ARG A 223 13.33 -31.76 66.99
CA ARG A 223 13.92 -33.00 67.53
C ARG A 223 15.29 -32.78 68.15
N SER A 224 16.15 -31.96 67.53
CA SER A 224 17.46 -31.61 68.09
C SER A 224 17.32 -30.88 69.43
N ARG A 225 16.32 -30.00 69.56
CA ARG A 225 16.05 -29.29 70.82
C ARG A 225 15.57 -30.26 71.90
N ASP A 226 14.68 -31.19 71.58
CA ASP A 226 14.20 -32.21 72.51
C ASP A 226 15.33 -33.11 73.00
N LEU A 227 16.19 -33.58 72.09
CA LEU A 227 17.38 -34.37 72.43
C LEU A 227 18.35 -33.58 73.33
N GLN A 228 18.56 -32.28 73.04
CA GLN A 228 19.38 -31.42 73.88
C GLN A 228 18.82 -31.32 75.31
N LEU A 229 17.49 -31.18 75.46
CA LEU A 229 16.86 -31.16 76.77
C LEU A 229 17.05 -32.48 77.53
N VAL A 230 17.00 -33.63 76.85
CA VAL A 230 17.30 -34.94 77.46
C VAL A 230 18.75 -35.03 77.90
N VAL A 231 19.70 -34.57 77.08
CA VAL A 231 21.13 -34.53 77.42
C VAL A 231 21.35 -33.67 78.66
N ASP A 232 20.74 -32.49 78.73
CA ASP A 232 20.88 -31.58 79.87
C ASP A 232 20.27 -32.19 81.15
N GLN A 233 19.12 -32.86 81.05
CA GLN A 233 18.55 -33.61 82.18
C GLN A 233 19.46 -34.75 82.66
N LEU A 234 20.07 -35.49 81.74
CA LEU A 234 21.02 -36.56 82.07
C LEU A 234 22.28 -36.00 82.73
N LYS A 235 22.82 -34.89 82.24
CA LYS A 235 23.95 -34.19 82.87
C LYS A 235 23.64 -33.82 84.30
N CYS A 236 22.50 -33.19 84.58
CA CYS A 236 22.09 -32.86 85.94
C CYS A 236 21.95 -34.09 86.85
N LYS A 237 21.44 -35.21 86.33
CA LYS A 237 21.37 -36.47 87.07
C LYS A 237 22.76 -37.02 87.37
N VAL A 238 23.67 -36.99 86.40
CA VAL A 238 25.07 -37.43 86.57
C VAL A 238 25.76 -36.57 87.63
N THR A 239 25.66 -35.25 87.55
CA THR A 239 26.28 -34.36 88.55
C THR A 239 25.71 -34.59 89.95
N SER A 240 24.40 -34.80 90.08
CA SER A 240 23.77 -35.14 91.37
C SER A 240 24.32 -36.46 91.94
N LEU A 241 24.45 -37.50 91.10
CA LEU A 241 25.01 -38.79 91.51
C LEU A 241 26.51 -38.69 91.83
N GLU A 242 27.27 -37.89 91.10
CA GLU A 242 28.68 -37.60 91.38
C GLU A 242 28.84 -36.89 92.72
N GLU A 243 28.00 -35.91 93.02
CA GLU A 243 27.95 -35.23 94.31
C GLU A 243 27.59 -36.20 95.45
N GLU A 244 26.57 -37.03 95.29
CA GLU A 244 26.21 -38.10 96.23
C GLU A 244 27.36 -39.08 96.45
N CYS A 245 28.02 -39.55 95.39
CA CYS A 245 29.20 -40.41 95.46
C CYS A 245 30.37 -39.72 96.17
N SER A 246 30.55 -38.41 95.97
CA SER A 246 31.57 -37.62 96.66
C SER A 246 31.27 -37.49 98.15
N LEU A 247 30.00 -37.34 98.53
CA LEU A 247 29.53 -37.25 99.91
C LEU A 247 29.64 -38.61 100.63
N LEU A 248 29.33 -39.72 99.95
CA LEU A 248 29.56 -41.08 100.46
C LEU A 248 31.06 -41.35 100.68
N ARG A 249 31.93 -40.91 99.77
CA ARG A 249 33.40 -40.95 99.96
C ARG A 249 33.84 -40.14 101.18
N LYS A 250 33.26 -38.96 101.40
CA LYS A 250 33.53 -38.11 102.57
C LYS A 250 32.98 -38.71 103.88
N GLN A 251 31.82 -39.38 103.86
CA GLN A 251 31.29 -40.12 105.01
C GLN A 251 32.13 -41.36 105.35
N ALA A 252 32.63 -42.09 104.34
CA ALA A 252 33.54 -43.21 104.55
C ALA A 252 34.88 -42.77 105.19
N SER A 253 35.33 -41.53 104.94
CA SER A 253 36.49 -40.93 105.60
C SER A 253 36.22 -40.35 107.01
N ALA A 254 34.98 -40.41 107.51
CA ALA A 254 34.55 -39.76 108.76
C ALA A 254 34.06 -40.74 109.86
N LEU A 255 34.56 -41.98 109.87
CA LEU A 255 34.45 -42.90 111.02
C LEU A 255 35.81 -42.97 111.75
N PRO A 256 35.91 -42.57 113.04
CA PRO A 256 37.15 -42.71 113.80
C PRO A 256 37.21 -43.95 114.73
N GLN A 257 38.45 -44.44 114.91
CA GLN A 257 39.01 -45.37 115.91
C GLN A 257 38.73 -46.88 115.72
N ARG A 258 39.76 -47.76 115.65
CA ARG A 258 40.86 -47.93 116.63
C ARG A 258 42.09 -48.69 116.07
N GLU A 259 43.29 -48.28 116.52
CA GLU A 259 44.59 -49.01 116.66
C GLU A 259 45.23 -49.62 115.37
N ALA A 260 46.51 -49.45 115.04
CA ALA A 260 47.67 -49.31 115.91
C ALA A 260 48.76 -48.40 115.32
N GLU A 261 49.52 -47.85 116.25
CA GLU A 261 50.81 -47.18 116.16
C GLU A 261 51.83 -48.00 115.36
N GLU A 262 52.69 -47.36 114.58
CA GLU A 262 54.10 -47.24 115.01
C GLU A 262 54.85 -46.16 114.24
N ARG A 263 55.68 -45.45 115.00
CA ARG A 263 56.55 -44.35 114.59
C ARG A 263 57.70 -44.86 113.75
N GLY A 264 58.21 -43.95 112.92
CA GLY A 264 59.46 -44.14 112.19
C GLY A 264 60.68 -44.34 113.09
N HIS A 265 61.68 -45.00 112.51
CA HIS A 265 63.09 -44.93 112.89
C HIS A 265 63.99 -44.99 111.65
N PRO A 266 65.19 -44.36 111.70
CA PRO A 266 65.98 -43.94 110.55
C PRO A 266 66.99 -45.00 110.05
N ASP A 267 66.83 -46.27 110.43
CA ASP A 267 67.71 -47.35 109.99
C ASP A 267 67.31 -47.97 108.65
N ALA A 268 66.04 -47.80 108.24
CA ALA A 268 65.59 -48.23 106.91
C ALA A 268 66.31 -47.49 105.78
N MET A 269 66.74 -46.23 105.96
CA MET A 269 67.49 -45.51 104.92
C MET A 269 68.93 -46.02 104.77
N SER A 270 69.56 -46.50 105.84
CA SER A 270 70.91 -47.07 105.82
C SER A 270 70.90 -48.51 105.29
N GLU A 271 69.89 -49.29 105.68
CA GLU A 271 69.61 -50.61 105.10
C GLU A 271 69.23 -50.47 103.61
N LEU A 272 68.39 -49.50 103.24
CA LEU A 272 68.05 -49.20 101.85
C LEU A 272 69.24 -48.67 101.05
N TRP A 273 70.21 -47.98 101.66
CA TRP A 273 71.43 -47.51 100.98
C TRP A 273 72.43 -48.64 100.75
N ALA A 274 72.58 -49.55 101.72
CA ALA A 274 73.35 -50.80 101.56
C ALA A 274 72.68 -51.78 100.60
N GLU A 275 71.34 -51.84 100.62
CA GLU A 275 70.51 -52.55 99.64
C GLU A 275 70.61 -51.90 98.26
N ASN A 276 70.68 -50.56 98.17
CA ASN A 276 70.89 -49.85 96.90
C ASN A 276 72.26 -50.18 96.29
N GLN A 277 73.32 -50.18 97.10
CA GLN A 277 74.67 -50.59 96.67
C GLN A 277 74.70 -52.05 96.21
N ARG A 278 74.01 -52.95 96.93
CA ARG A 278 73.88 -54.38 96.61
C ARG A 278 73.05 -54.61 95.34
N LEU A 279 71.97 -53.86 95.15
CA LEU A 279 71.15 -53.87 93.93
C LEU A 279 71.87 -53.23 92.75
N THR A 280 72.74 -52.23 92.98
CA THR A 280 73.58 -51.62 91.92
C THR A 280 74.65 -52.60 91.44
N ALA A 281 75.26 -53.37 92.35
CA ALA A 281 76.18 -54.46 91.99
C ALA A 281 75.47 -55.61 91.27
N SER A 282 74.26 -55.97 91.72
CA SER A 282 73.42 -56.99 91.06
C SER A 282 72.90 -56.53 89.69
N LEU A 283 72.65 -55.23 89.50
CA LEU A 283 72.32 -54.62 88.22
C LEU A 283 73.51 -54.63 87.25
N GLN A 284 74.75 -54.42 87.74
CA GLN A 284 75.97 -54.54 86.93
C GLN A 284 76.26 -55.99 86.51
N GLU A 285 75.97 -56.98 87.36
CA GLU A 285 76.01 -58.42 86.98
C GLU A 285 74.92 -58.79 85.95
N LEU A 286 73.70 -58.25 86.10
CA LEU A 286 72.60 -58.44 85.14
C LEU A 286 72.88 -57.74 83.80
N GLN A 287 73.60 -56.62 83.80
CA GLN A 287 74.06 -55.94 82.59
C GLN A 287 75.14 -56.74 81.84
N GLY A 288 75.94 -57.55 82.54
CA GLY A 288 76.86 -58.53 81.96
C GLY A 288 76.18 -59.73 81.30
N MET A 289 74.95 -60.07 81.72
CA MET A 289 74.13 -61.13 81.14
C MET A 289 73.36 -60.70 79.88
N LEU A 290 73.35 -59.40 79.54
CA LEU A 290 72.70 -58.82 78.35
C LEU A 290 73.53 -59.00 77.05
N GLN A 291 74.36 -60.03 76.98
CA GLN A 291 74.95 -60.53 75.74
C GLN A 291 74.29 -61.88 75.40
N THR A 292 73.07 -61.85 74.86
CA THR A 292 72.59 -62.73 73.75
C THR A 292 71.09 -62.49 73.48
N PRO A 293 70.65 -62.66 72.22
CA PRO A 293 69.39 -62.15 71.72
C PRO A 293 68.24 -63.15 71.90
N GLY A 294 67.02 -62.64 72.14
CA GLY A 294 65.82 -63.46 72.00
C GLY A 294 64.68 -63.07 72.93
N GLU A 295 63.65 -62.46 72.34
CA GLU A 295 62.23 -62.63 72.70
C GLU A 295 61.86 -62.51 74.19
N GLY A 296 61.69 -61.27 74.65
CA GLY A 296 61.00 -60.94 75.89
C GLY A 296 60.41 -59.52 75.81
N PRO A 297 59.30 -59.20 76.50
CA PRO A 297 58.55 -57.97 76.29
C PRO A 297 59.40 -56.73 76.59
N VAL A 298 59.33 -55.77 75.67
CA VAL A 298 60.07 -54.51 75.64
C VAL A 298 59.91 -53.76 76.98
N PRO A 299 61.00 -53.22 77.57
CA PRO A 299 60.92 -52.43 78.80
C PRO A 299 59.98 -51.23 78.60
N GLY A 300 59.20 -50.85 79.62
CA GLY A 300 58.14 -49.84 79.48
C GLY A 300 58.56 -48.50 78.86
N SER A 301 59.84 -48.11 78.94
CA SER A 301 60.37 -46.90 78.27
C SER A 301 60.52 -47.03 76.75
N GLU A 302 60.90 -48.21 76.25
CA GLU A 302 61.00 -48.48 74.82
C GLU A 302 59.60 -48.66 74.19
N GLN A 303 58.64 -49.21 74.95
CA GLN A 303 57.23 -49.28 74.54
C GLN A 303 56.62 -47.88 74.40
N ILE A 304 56.88 -46.97 75.35
CA ILE A 304 56.41 -45.56 75.26
C ILE A 304 56.99 -44.85 74.04
N LEU A 305 58.26 -45.08 73.71
CA LEU A 305 58.88 -44.46 72.52
C LEU A 305 58.28 -45.01 71.22
N LEU A 306 58.02 -46.30 71.14
CA LEU A 306 57.32 -46.92 70.01
C LEU A 306 55.90 -46.36 69.85
N ASP A 307 55.16 -46.21 70.96
CA ASP A 307 53.81 -45.64 70.94
C ASP A 307 53.80 -44.17 70.49
N ILE A 308 54.79 -43.35 70.91
CA ILE A 308 54.96 -41.97 70.45
C ILE A 308 55.24 -41.93 68.94
N LEU A 309 56.17 -42.75 68.45
CA LEU A 309 56.49 -42.80 67.03
C LEU A 309 55.31 -43.31 66.18
N GLU A 310 54.53 -44.26 66.71
CA GLU A 310 53.31 -44.74 66.05
C GLU A 310 52.23 -43.64 66.02
N HIS A 311 52.13 -42.82 67.07
CA HIS A 311 51.24 -41.67 67.11
C HIS A 311 51.65 -40.58 66.12
N ASP A 312 52.93 -40.18 66.12
CA ASP A 312 53.47 -39.17 65.20
C ASP A 312 53.33 -39.60 63.73
N TRP A 313 53.51 -40.90 63.45
CA TRP A 313 53.28 -41.45 62.12
C TRP A 313 51.81 -41.38 61.70
N LYS A 314 50.87 -41.70 62.62
CA LYS A 314 49.42 -41.55 62.37
C LYS A 314 49.04 -40.09 62.16
N GLU A 315 49.53 -39.18 62.99
CA GLU A 315 49.28 -37.74 62.85
C GLU A 315 49.80 -37.21 61.51
N ALA A 316 51.03 -37.56 61.12
CA ALA A 316 51.58 -37.17 59.81
C ALA A 316 50.80 -37.79 58.63
N GLN A 317 50.25 -39.00 58.80
CA GLN A 317 49.41 -39.64 57.80
C GLN A 317 48.04 -38.93 57.67
N ASP A 318 47.41 -38.59 58.79
CA ASP A 318 46.14 -37.87 58.84
C ASP A 318 46.29 -36.46 58.27
N ASP A 319 47.35 -35.74 58.63
CA ASP A 319 47.70 -34.43 58.06
C ASP A 319 47.88 -34.48 56.55
N ARG A 320 48.57 -35.52 56.04
CA ARG A 320 48.75 -35.71 54.60
C ARG A 320 47.40 -36.01 53.94
N GLN A 321 46.54 -36.79 54.58
CA GLN A 321 45.21 -37.11 54.06
C GLN A 321 44.31 -35.87 54.05
N ASP A 322 44.38 -35.02 55.07
CA ASP A 322 43.68 -33.74 55.14
C ASP A 322 44.16 -32.74 54.08
N LEU A 323 45.47 -32.67 53.84
CA LEU A 323 46.03 -31.88 52.76
C LEU A 323 45.56 -32.37 51.39
N CYS A 324 45.52 -33.70 51.17
CA CYS A 324 44.96 -34.26 49.94
C CYS A 324 43.47 -33.93 49.77
N GLN A 325 42.67 -34.01 50.85
CA GLN A 325 41.26 -33.63 50.83
C GLN A 325 41.07 -32.14 50.49
N LYS A 326 41.86 -31.25 51.11
CA LYS A 326 41.86 -29.81 50.82
C LYS A 326 42.30 -29.51 49.39
N LEU A 327 43.28 -30.24 48.86
CA LEU A 327 43.73 -30.07 47.48
C LEU A 327 42.62 -30.47 46.49
N ASN A 328 41.93 -31.59 46.76
CA ASN A 328 40.79 -32.02 45.95
C ASN A 328 39.61 -31.02 46.02
N SER A 329 39.30 -30.47 47.20
CA SER A 329 38.24 -29.46 47.33
C SER A 329 38.60 -28.19 46.55
N LEU A 330 39.85 -27.71 46.65
CA LEU A 330 40.33 -26.56 45.90
C LEU A 330 40.35 -26.81 44.38
N GLN A 331 40.68 -28.03 43.93
CA GLN A 331 40.58 -28.40 42.52
C GLN A 331 39.14 -28.38 42.01
N ASN A 332 38.19 -28.88 42.80
CA ASN A 332 36.77 -28.82 42.43
C ASN A 332 36.25 -27.37 42.40
N GLU A 333 36.66 -26.53 43.36
CA GLU A 333 36.33 -25.10 43.37
C GLU A 333 36.92 -24.36 42.16
N LEU A 334 38.17 -24.67 41.79
CA LEU A 334 38.80 -24.12 40.60
C LEU A 334 38.06 -24.54 39.33
N GLN A 335 37.73 -25.82 39.18
CA GLN A 335 36.96 -26.32 38.04
C GLN A 335 35.60 -25.63 37.94
N TRP A 336 34.89 -25.48 39.07
CA TRP A 336 33.62 -24.78 39.10
C TRP A 336 33.75 -23.30 38.70
N ALA A 337 34.82 -22.63 39.13
CA ALA A 337 35.10 -21.26 38.73
C ALA A 337 35.45 -21.14 37.24
N GLU A 338 36.17 -22.11 36.67
CA GLU A 338 36.48 -22.17 35.23
C GLU A 338 35.21 -22.37 34.39
N GLU A 339 34.33 -23.29 34.78
CA GLU A 339 33.04 -23.50 34.11
C GLU A 339 32.17 -22.24 34.15
N LEU A 340 32.18 -21.52 35.28
CA LEU A 340 31.43 -20.27 35.42
C LEU A 340 32.02 -19.16 34.53
N ARG A 341 33.35 -19.06 34.47
CA ARG A 341 34.04 -18.14 33.55
C ARG A 341 33.66 -18.44 32.10
N ASP A 342 33.66 -19.70 31.69
CA ASP A 342 33.37 -20.09 30.31
C ASP A 342 31.90 -19.80 29.95
N LYS A 343 30.97 -20.00 30.90
CA LYS A 343 29.55 -19.58 30.74
C LYS A 343 29.44 -18.07 30.55
N TYR A 344 30.09 -17.26 31.38
CA TYR A 344 30.06 -15.81 31.22
C TYR A 344 30.71 -15.34 29.92
N LEU A 345 31.78 -16.02 29.48
CA LEU A 345 32.44 -15.71 28.22
C LEU A 345 31.50 -15.97 27.03
N GLN A 346 30.76 -17.09 27.05
CA GLN A 346 29.71 -17.37 26.06
C GLN A 346 28.60 -16.32 26.09
N GLU A 347 28.12 -15.93 27.27
CA GLU A 347 27.08 -14.89 27.40
C GLU A 347 27.54 -13.54 26.84
N VAL A 348 28.82 -13.18 27.04
CA VAL A 348 29.40 -11.96 26.48
C VAL A 348 29.44 -12.03 24.96
N GLU A 349 29.84 -13.15 24.36
CA GLU A 349 29.83 -13.34 22.90
C GLU A 349 28.41 -13.23 22.32
N ASP A 350 27.43 -13.86 22.96
CA ASP A 350 26.02 -13.81 22.56
C ASP A 350 25.46 -12.39 22.64
N LEU A 351 25.75 -11.66 23.72
CA LEU A 351 25.37 -10.26 23.87
C LEU A 351 26.04 -9.39 22.81
N GLN A 352 27.30 -9.65 22.49
CA GLN A 352 28.01 -8.89 21.46
C GLN A 352 27.44 -9.15 20.06
N LEU A 353 27.01 -10.38 19.76
CA LEU A 353 26.30 -10.69 18.52
C LEU A 353 24.94 -10.00 18.44
N LYS A 354 24.17 -9.99 19.55
CA LYS A 354 22.90 -9.26 19.64
C LYS A 354 23.10 -7.76 19.43
N TYR A 355 24.12 -7.17 20.07
CA TYR A 355 24.47 -5.76 19.89
C TYR A 355 24.82 -5.44 18.43
N ARG A 356 25.68 -6.24 17.78
CA ARG A 356 26.03 -6.05 16.37
C ARG A 356 24.82 -6.16 15.44
N THR A 357 23.87 -7.04 15.75
CA THR A 357 22.64 -7.21 14.97
C THR A 357 21.75 -5.98 15.13
N LEU A 358 21.49 -5.57 16.37
CA LEU A 358 20.70 -4.38 16.66
C LEU A 358 21.32 -3.11 16.05
N GLN A 359 22.65 -2.99 16.07
CA GLN A 359 23.37 -1.88 15.43
C GLN A 359 23.08 -1.80 13.92
N LYS A 360 23.13 -2.94 13.22
CA LYS A 360 22.80 -3.00 11.78
C LYS A 360 21.34 -2.63 11.52
N ASP A 361 20.42 -3.08 12.38
CA ASP A 361 19.01 -2.72 12.28
C ASP A 361 18.80 -1.21 12.47
N CYS A 362 19.45 -0.61 13.48
CA CYS A 362 19.42 0.83 13.69
C CYS A 362 19.94 1.62 12.48
N ASP A 363 21.02 1.17 11.86
CA ASP A 363 21.57 1.84 10.68
C ASP A 363 20.66 1.67 9.46
N LEU A 364 20.01 0.51 9.30
CA LEU A 364 18.97 0.31 8.29
C LEU A 364 17.77 1.24 8.51
N TYR A 365 17.31 1.40 9.75
CA TYR A 365 16.22 2.34 10.08
C TYR A 365 16.60 3.79 9.76
N LYS A 366 17.83 4.21 10.06
CA LYS A 366 18.34 5.54 9.69
C LYS A 366 18.34 5.72 8.17
N HIS A 367 18.84 4.74 7.41
CA HIS A 367 18.85 4.80 5.95
C HIS A 367 17.42 4.89 5.37
N ARG A 368 16.49 4.10 5.90
CA ARG A 368 15.08 4.16 5.49
C ARG A 368 14.45 5.51 5.81
N MET A 369 14.69 6.05 7.01
CA MET A 369 14.22 7.37 7.40
C MET A 369 14.76 8.46 6.46
N ASN A 370 16.05 8.44 6.16
CA ASN A 370 16.66 9.39 5.21
C ASN A 370 16.04 9.31 3.82
N THR A 371 15.72 8.10 3.34
CA THR A 371 15.05 7.91 2.04
C THR A 371 13.66 8.55 2.04
N VAL A 372 12.89 8.35 3.12
CA VAL A 372 11.56 8.97 3.26
C VAL A 372 11.67 10.49 3.35
N LEU A 373 12.68 11.02 4.05
CA LEU A 373 12.92 12.47 4.11
C LEU A 373 13.22 13.05 2.72
N LEU A 374 14.07 12.40 1.92
CA LEU A 374 14.36 12.85 0.56
C LEU A 374 13.09 12.85 -0.32
N GLN A 375 12.25 11.82 -0.22
CA GLN A 375 10.97 11.78 -0.94
C GLN A 375 10.03 12.91 -0.50
N LEU A 376 9.98 13.24 0.79
CA LEU A 376 9.19 14.37 1.28
C LEU A 376 9.70 15.71 0.74
N GLU A 377 11.02 15.88 0.65
CA GLU A 377 11.62 17.07 0.04
C GLU A 377 11.30 17.19 -1.45
N GLU A 378 11.24 16.08 -2.19
CA GLU A 378 10.82 16.07 -3.59
C GLU A 378 9.34 16.47 -3.75
N ILE A 379 8.45 15.90 -2.94
CA ILE A 379 7.03 16.27 -2.93
C ILE A 379 6.83 17.74 -2.56
N GLU A 380 7.62 18.27 -1.62
CA GLU A 380 7.59 19.69 -1.28
C GLU A 380 7.99 20.58 -2.46
N LYS A 381 9.04 20.20 -3.20
CA LYS A 381 9.46 20.92 -4.42
C LYS A 381 8.38 20.91 -5.49
N GLU A 382 7.75 19.76 -5.75
CA GLU A 382 6.66 19.63 -6.73
C GLU A 382 5.44 20.47 -6.33
N ARG A 383 5.07 20.45 -5.04
CA ARG A 383 4.00 21.29 -4.49
C ARG A 383 4.30 22.77 -4.72
N ASP A 384 5.52 23.20 -4.41
CA ASP A 384 5.90 24.61 -4.55
C ASP A 384 5.94 25.04 -6.02
N GLN A 385 6.37 24.15 -6.93
CA GLN A 385 6.30 24.38 -8.37
C GLN A 385 4.86 24.52 -8.87
N ALA A 386 3.94 23.67 -8.41
CA ALA A 386 2.52 23.75 -8.76
C ALA A 386 1.84 25.03 -8.22
N ILE A 387 2.25 25.49 -7.03
CA ILE A 387 1.78 26.77 -6.48
C ILE A 387 2.30 27.93 -7.34
N GLN A 388 3.59 27.92 -7.69
CA GLN A 388 4.18 28.96 -8.53
C GLN A 388 3.53 29.03 -9.92
N SER A 389 3.25 27.88 -10.56
CA SER A 389 2.59 27.86 -11.87
C SER A 389 1.16 28.39 -11.80
N ARG A 390 0.39 27.98 -10.78
CA ARG A 390 -0.96 28.50 -10.53
C ARG A 390 -0.95 30.01 -10.29
N ASP A 391 -0.06 30.49 -9.44
CA ASP A 391 0.05 31.92 -9.12
C ASP A 391 0.48 32.73 -10.36
N GLY A 392 1.34 32.16 -11.22
CA GLY A 392 1.72 32.72 -12.51
C GLY A 392 0.53 32.87 -13.46
N VAL A 393 -0.30 31.83 -13.61
CA VAL A 393 -1.52 31.88 -14.44
C VAL A 393 -2.53 32.87 -13.86
N GLN A 394 -2.70 32.91 -12.53
CA GLN A 394 -3.60 33.86 -11.88
C GLN A 394 -3.15 35.30 -12.11
N LEU A 395 -1.84 35.57 -12.10
CA LEU A 395 -1.29 36.87 -12.43
C LEU A 395 -1.59 37.24 -13.89
N GLN A 396 -1.36 36.34 -14.84
CA GLN A 396 -1.68 36.56 -16.26
C GLN A 396 -3.17 36.82 -16.50
N TYR A 397 -4.04 36.10 -15.79
CA TYR A 397 -5.49 36.33 -15.84
C TYR A 397 -5.86 37.72 -15.30
N SER A 398 -5.25 38.13 -14.19
CA SER A 398 -5.46 39.48 -13.63
C SER A 398 -5.01 40.59 -14.60
N GLN A 399 -3.89 40.40 -15.29
CA GLN A 399 -3.38 41.32 -16.30
C GLN A 399 -4.34 41.41 -17.50
N SER A 400 -4.78 40.24 -18.00
CA SER A 400 -5.76 40.16 -19.10
C SER A 400 -7.09 40.84 -18.76
N LEU A 401 -7.54 40.74 -17.51
CA LEU A 401 -8.75 41.41 -17.04
C LEU A 401 -8.61 42.93 -17.04
N ILE A 402 -7.46 43.44 -16.57
CA ILE A 402 -7.14 44.87 -16.61
C ILE A 402 -7.09 45.38 -18.04
N GLU A 403 -6.43 44.65 -18.95
CA GLU A 403 -6.36 45.00 -20.37
C GLU A 403 -7.75 45.01 -21.01
N LYS A 404 -8.57 43.98 -20.76
CA LYS A 404 -9.96 43.94 -21.23
C LYS A 404 -10.75 45.16 -20.75
N ASP A 405 -10.58 45.57 -19.51
CA ASP A 405 -11.25 46.76 -18.97
C ASP A 405 -10.72 48.06 -19.58
N GLN A 406 -9.43 48.12 -19.96
CA GLN A 406 -8.89 49.24 -20.75
C GLN A 406 -9.50 49.28 -22.15
N TYR A 407 -9.63 48.14 -22.84
CA TYR A 407 -10.28 48.09 -24.15
C TYR A 407 -11.75 48.51 -24.07
N ARG A 408 -12.50 48.04 -23.05
CA ARG A 408 -13.88 48.48 -22.81
C ARG A 408 -14.01 49.99 -22.61
N LYS A 409 -13.03 50.63 -21.96
CA LYS A 409 -12.98 52.10 -21.84
C LYS A 409 -12.73 52.77 -23.19
N ARG A 410 -11.81 52.23 -24.01
CA ARG A 410 -11.55 52.76 -25.37
C ARG A 410 -12.77 52.62 -26.29
N VAL A 411 -13.45 51.48 -26.24
CA VAL A 411 -14.69 51.26 -27.03
C VAL A 411 -15.75 52.29 -26.65
N ARG A 412 -16.00 52.51 -25.36
CA ARG A 412 -16.94 53.54 -24.91
C ARG A 412 -16.57 54.94 -25.39
N ALA A 413 -15.30 55.32 -25.32
CA ALA A 413 -14.85 56.61 -25.84
C ALA A 413 -15.07 56.76 -27.36
N LEU A 414 -14.80 55.70 -28.13
CA LEU A 414 -15.07 55.70 -29.58
C LEU A 414 -16.57 55.71 -29.91
N GLU A 415 -17.40 55.04 -29.09
CA GLU A 415 -18.84 55.08 -29.21
C GLU A 415 -19.38 56.50 -28.98
N GLU A 416 -18.86 57.18 -27.94
CA GLU A 416 -19.15 58.59 -27.64
C GLU A 416 -18.73 59.50 -28.80
N GLU A 417 -17.51 59.37 -29.35
CA GLU A 417 -17.05 60.12 -30.52
C GLU A 417 -17.93 59.89 -31.76
N ARG A 418 -18.34 58.63 -31.98
CA ARG A 418 -19.24 58.26 -33.08
C ARG A 418 -20.61 58.89 -32.91
N ASP A 419 -21.18 58.88 -31.70
CA ASP A 419 -22.46 59.52 -31.41
C ASP A 419 -22.38 61.04 -31.58
N GLU A 420 -21.27 61.67 -31.19
CA GLU A 420 -21.02 63.09 -31.47
C GLU A 420 -20.97 63.40 -32.97
N LEU A 421 -20.29 62.56 -33.76
CA LEU A 421 -20.21 62.72 -35.21
C LEU A 421 -21.57 62.51 -35.89
N LEU A 422 -22.36 61.51 -35.45
CA LEU A 422 -23.72 61.30 -35.94
C LEU A 422 -24.64 62.49 -35.61
N SER A 423 -24.50 63.06 -34.41
CA SER A 423 -25.23 64.28 -34.02
C SER A 423 -24.87 65.44 -34.95
N LYS A 424 -23.57 65.68 -35.19
CA LYS A 424 -23.09 66.71 -36.14
C LYS A 424 -23.60 66.46 -37.57
N LEU A 425 -23.60 65.21 -38.03
CA LEU A 425 -24.12 64.83 -39.35
C LEU A 425 -25.62 65.15 -39.46
N SER A 426 -26.42 64.70 -38.49
CA SER A 426 -27.86 64.95 -38.47
C SER A 426 -28.20 66.45 -38.43
N GLN A 427 -27.40 67.25 -37.70
CA GLN A 427 -27.53 68.71 -37.69
C GLN A 427 -27.23 69.30 -39.07
N ALA A 428 -26.18 68.85 -39.75
CA ALA A 428 -25.83 69.29 -41.09
C ALA A 428 -26.88 68.86 -42.14
N GLU A 429 -27.40 67.63 -42.06
CA GLU A 429 -28.50 67.14 -42.90
C GLU A 429 -29.79 67.93 -42.69
N GLY A 430 -30.11 68.27 -41.43
CA GLY A 430 -31.22 69.14 -41.10
C GLY A 430 -31.08 70.54 -41.71
N LEU A 431 -29.91 71.16 -41.58
CA LEU A 431 -29.61 72.44 -42.23
C LEU A 431 -29.71 72.33 -43.76
N ASN A 432 -29.15 71.28 -44.35
CA ASN A 432 -29.21 71.07 -45.80
C ASN A 432 -30.67 70.90 -46.28
N SER A 433 -31.48 70.11 -45.56
CA SER A 433 -32.92 69.96 -45.84
C SER A 433 -33.67 71.29 -45.77
N THR A 434 -33.34 72.16 -44.80
CA THR A 434 -33.95 73.50 -44.72
C THR A 434 -33.55 74.40 -45.89
N LEU A 435 -32.30 74.32 -46.34
CA LEU A 435 -31.80 75.07 -47.51
C LEU A 435 -32.43 74.54 -48.81
N GLU A 436 -32.54 73.22 -48.98
CA GLU A 436 -33.23 72.58 -50.10
C GLU A 436 -34.71 72.99 -50.16
N ALA A 437 -35.40 73.01 -49.02
CA ALA A 437 -36.78 73.48 -48.92
C ALA A 437 -36.94 74.99 -49.22
N GLN A 438 -35.92 75.81 -48.93
CA GLN A 438 -35.89 77.22 -49.35
C GLN A 438 -35.66 77.33 -50.87
N LEU A 439 -34.75 76.55 -51.43
CA LEU A 439 -34.48 76.46 -52.87
C LEU A 439 -35.73 76.04 -53.66
N GLN A 440 -36.44 75.00 -53.22
CA GLN A 440 -37.69 74.56 -53.84
C GLN A 440 -38.79 75.64 -53.79
N ARG A 441 -38.90 76.39 -52.69
CA ARG A 441 -39.83 77.54 -52.59
C ARG A 441 -39.47 78.67 -53.56
N CYS A 442 -38.18 78.94 -53.75
CA CYS A 442 -37.73 79.93 -54.74
C CYS A 442 -37.93 79.44 -56.19
N GLN A 443 -37.85 78.14 -56.45
CA GLN A 443 -38.10 77.54 -57.77
C GLN A 443 -39.59 77.41 -58.10
N GLY A 444 -40.46 77.22 -57.09
CA GLY A 444 -41.92 77.15 -57.24
C GLY A 444 -42.62 78.43 -57.72
N SER A 445 -41.89 79.53 -57.93
CA SER A 445 -42.43 80.76 -58.53
C SER A 445 -42.12 80.92 -60.03
N ARG A 446 -41.55 79.91 -60.70
CA ARG A 446 -41.39 79.89 -62.16
C ARG A 446 -41.85 78.56 -62.78
N SER A 447 -42.80 78.69 -63.70
CA SER A 447 -43.25 77.74 -64.74
C SER A 447 -44.08 76.51 -64.35
N LEU A 448 -45.36 76.61 -64.74
CA LEU A 448 -46.22 75.55 -65.22
C LEU A 448 -45.58 74.84 -66.44
N GLY A 449 -45.49 73.50 -66.46
CA GLY A 449 -45.48 72.72 -67.70
C GLY A 449 -44.37 71.67 -67.91
N LYS A 450 -44.84 70.42 -68.12
CA LYS A 450 -44.30 69.30 -68.93
C LYS A 450 -43.34 68.26 -68.32
N MET A 451 -43.90 67.05 -68.18
CA MET A 451 -43.49 65.72 -68.67
C MET A 451 -42.05 65.22 -68.50
N CYS A 452 -41.97 64.13 -67.72
CA CYS A 452 -41.09 62.94 -67.73
C CYS A 452 -39.82 62.89 -68.61
N SER A 453 -38.67 62.59 -67.98
CA SER A 453 -37.88 61.36 -68.26
C SER A 453 -36.75 61.15 -67.24
N SER A 454 -36.72 59.92 -66.67
CA SER A 454 -35.57 59.07 -66.27
C SER A 454 -34.30 59.76 -65.70
N SER A 455 -33.78 59.38 -64.53
CA SER A 455 -33.14 58.07 -64.29
C SER A 455 -32.73 57.91 -62.82
N TYR A 456 -32.78 56.66 -62.33
CA TYR A 456 -32.05 56.06 -61.19
C TYR A 456 -32.21 56.65 -59.77
N SER A 457 -32.85 55.90 -58.88
CA SER A 457 -32.30 55.55 -57.56
C SER A 457 -33.15 54.44 -56.95
N LEU A 458 -32.64 53.21 -57.01
CA LEU A 458 -33.18 52.10 -56.24
C LEU A 458 -32.90 52.34 -54.74
N CYS A 459 -33.81 51.79 -53.92
CA CYS A 459 -33.68 51.56 -52.47
C CYS A 459 -34.23 52.65 -51.54
N SER A 460 -35.55 52.79 -51.52
CA SER A 460 -36.29 53.13 -50.30
C SER A 460 -37.41 52.11 -50.11
N ASN A 461 -37.14 51.07 -49.33
CA ASN A 461 -38.12 50.30 -48.57
C ASN A 461 -37.35 49.35 -47.65
N LEU A 462 -37.32 49.69 -46.36
CA LEU A 462 -37.22 48.85 -45.16
C LEU A 462 -36.74 49.75 -44.01
N SER A 463 -37.55 50.74 -43.65
CA SER A 463 -37.51 51.29 -42.30
C SER A 463 -38.82 50.90 -41.64
N SER A 464 -38.78 49.79 -40.93
CA SER A 464 -39.72 49.45 -39.85
C SER A 464 -39.18 48.23 -39.10
N THR A 465 -39.23 48.33 -37.77
CA THR A 465 -39.17 47.24 -36.79
C THR A 465 -37.78 46.65 -36.48
N TRP A 466 -37.09 47.24 -35.48
CA TRP A 466 -36.37 46.43 -34.50
C TRP A 466 -37.21 46.42 -33.22
N SER A 467 -38.13 45.46 -33.16
CA SER A 467 -38.78 45.09 -31.91
C SER A 467 -37.77 44.37 -31.03
N LEU A 468 -37.72 44.82 -29.78
CA LEU A 468 -37.28 44.05 -28.63
C LEU A 468 -37.93 42.64 -28.68
N VAL A 469 -37.13 41.60 -28.87
CA VAL A 469 -37.56 40.22 -28.66
C VAL A 469 -36.50 39.54 -27.81
N ASP A 470 -36.86 39.36 -26.54
CA ASP A 470 -36.34 38.30 -25.68
C ASP A 470 -36.35 36.99 -26.45
N ASN A 471 -35.22 36.28 -26.50
CA ASN A 471 -35.22 34.87 -26.87
C ASN A 471 -34.81 34.02 -25.67
N PRO A 472 -35.68 33.11 -25.20
CA PRO A 472 -35.26 32.01 -24.37
C PRO A 472 -34.54 30.96 -25.26
N THR A 473 -33.58 30.31 -24.63
CA THR A 473 -32.83 29.10 -25.06
C THR A 473 -33.60 28.10 -25.94
N SER A 474 -32.94 27.56 -26.98
CA SER A 474 -32.69 26.11 -27.18
C SER A 474 -32.11 25.72 -28.57
N PHE A 475 -31.00 24.99 -28.53
CA PHE A 475 -30.58 23.85 -29.38
C PHE A 475 -30.17 23.97 -30.88
N ALA A 476 -28.89 23.62 -31.09
CA ALA A 476 -28.36 22.58 -32.00
C ALA A 476 -27.93 22.89 -33.45
N THR A 477 -26.67 22.47 -33.72
CA THR A 477 -26.08 22.05 -35.02
C THR A 477 -25.77 23.19 -36.01
N GLY A 478 -24.60 23.38 -36.63
CA GLY A 478 -23.37 22.61 -36.82
C GLY A 478 -22.90 22.83 -38.27
N LEU A 479 -21.67 23.35 -38.52
CA LEU A 479 -20.91 23.26 -39.80
C LEU A 479 -19.54 23.96 -39.61
N VAL A 480 -18.40 23.27 -39.62
CA VAL A 480 -17.51 22.89 -40.75
C VAL A 480 -16.94 24.09 -41.55
N ASP A 481 -15.71 24.46 -41.19
CA ASP A 481 -14.45 24.39 -41.97
C ASP A 481 -14.26 25.10 -43.33
N ALA A 482 -13.17 25.91 -43.43
CA ALA A 482 -12.25 26.13 -44.59
C ALA A 482 -11.35 27.38 -44.33
N LEU A 483 -10.07 27.27 -43.95
CA LEU A 483 -8.82 27.01 -44.72
C LEU A 483 -8.21 28.18 -45.52
N GLY A 484 -6.90 28.41 -45.31
CA GLY A 484 -5.99 29.22 -46.17
C GLY A 484 -4.87 29.96 -45.40
N VAL A 485 -3.86 29.29 -44.82
CA VAL A 485 -2.51 28.97 -45.39
C VAL A 485 -1.59 30.18 -45.68
N SER A 486 -0.48 30.31 -44.93
CA SER A 486 0.89 30.27 -45.49
C SER A 486 1.95 30.03 -44.40
N ALA A 487 2.75 28.98 -44.61
CA ALA A 487 3.94 28.58 -43.84
C ALA A 487 5.22 29.29 -44.36
N ILE A 488 6.37 29.27 -43.64
CA ILE A 488 7.60 28.42 -43.84
C ILE A 488 8.79 29.20 -43.16
N PRO A 489 9.93 28.66 -42.64
CA PRO A 489 10.27 27.39 -41.92
C PRO A 489 11.37 27.47 -40.77
N PHE A 490 11.38 26.45 -39.87
CA PHE A 490 12.45 25.66 -39.14
C PHE A 490 13.95 26.11 -38.97
N PRO A 491 14.81 25.44 -38.13
CA PRO A 491 14.69 24.26 -37.21
C PRO A 491 15.25 24.55 -35.76
N GLY A 492 15.23 23.70 -34.71
CA GLY A 492 15.12 22.25 -34.51
C GLY A 492 15.19 21.84 -33.00
N ASP A 493 14.65 20.65 -32.70
CA ASP A 493 14.92 19.69 -31.59
C ASP A 493 14.78 20.13 -30.10
N SER A 494 14.18 19.39 -29.14
CA SER A 494 13.47 18.11 -29.07
C SER A 494 12.76 18.00 -27.71
N ALA A 495 11.58 17.36 -27.73
CA ALA A 495 10.91 16.56 -26.68
C ALA A 495 10.59 17.19 -25.30
N ILE A 496 9.28 17.36 -25.02
CA ILE A 496 8.57 16.85 -23.82
C ILE A 496 7.09 16.66 -24.21
N GLN A 497 6.56 15.47 -23.92
CA GLN A 497 5.18 15.05 -24.11
C GLN A 497 4.20 15.97 -23.36
N SER A 498 3.16 16.44 -24.05
CA SER A 498 1.99 17.07 -23.44
C SER A 498 0.77 16.25 -23.85
N MET A 499 0.14 15.60 -22.87
CA MET A 499 -1.13 14.91 -23.07
C MET A 499 -2.25 15.94 -23.18
N GLU A 500 -2.89 15.93 -24.34
CA GLU A 500 -4.10 16.65 -24.69
C GLU A 500 -5.30 16.07 -23.91
N VAL A 501 -5.84 16.86 -22.98
CA VAL A 501 -7.03 16.51 -22.20
C VAL A 501 -8.27 16.89 -23.02
N THR A 502 -9.08 15.89 -23.36
CA THR A 502 -10.39 16.03 -24.03
C THR A 502 -11.42 16.75 -23.13
N PRO A 503 -12.34 17.56 -23.68
CA PRO A 503 -13.16 18.52 -22.92
C PRO A 503 -14.43 17.95 -22.26
N ASP A 504 -14.56 16.63 -22.09
CA ASP A 504 -15.85 16.00 -21.75
C ASP A 504 -15.99 15.47 -20.30
N SER A 505 -15.08 15.82 -19.37
CA SER A 505 -15.23 15.47 -17.95
C SER A 505 -15.64 16.63 -17.04
N GLU A 506 -16.08 17.76 -17.61
CA GLU A 506 -16.29 19.02 -16.88
C GLU A 506 -17.63 19.13 -16.12
N LYS A 507 -18.41 18.05 -15.99
CA LYS A 507 -19.75 18.11 -15.37
C LYS A 507 -19.88 17.67 -13.93
N ASP A 508 -18.88 17.00 -13.34
CA ASP A 508 -19.02 16.44 -11.97
C ASP A 508 -18.01 16.95 -10.94
N ILE A 509 -17.23 18.01 -11.24
CA ILE A 509 -16.31 18.59 -10.27
C ILE A 509 -16.64 20.07 -10.07
N ASN A 510 -17.05 20.41 -8.85
CA ASN A 510 -17.19 21.76 -8.28
C ASN A 510 -18.44 22.57 -8.63
N ARG A 511 -19.61 22.11 -8.15
CA ARG A 511 -20.78 22.98 -7.85
C ARG A 511 -20.81 23.53 -6.42
N LEU A 512 -19.67 23.61 -5.75
CA LEU A 512 -19.54 24.31 -4.47
C LEU A 512 -18.25 25.14 -4.47
N SER A 513 -18.39 26.45 -4.69
CA SER A 513 -17.54 27.54 -4.16
C SER A 513 -17.31 28.67 -5.18
N THR A 514 -18.35 29.44 -5.48
CA THR A 514 -18.23 30.80 -6.05
C THR A 514 -18.08 31.83 -4.93
N PHE A 515 -17.18 31.58 -3.98
CA PHE A 515 -16.75 32.57 -2.99
C PHE A 515 -15.21 32.55 -2.92
N PRO A 516 -14.56 33.73 -2.85
CA PRO A 516 -13.13 33.78 -2.63
C PRO A 516 -12.85 33.22 -1.24
N PHE A 517 -12.13 32.10 -1.16
CA PHE A 517 -11.62 31.65 0.14
C PHE A 517 -10.76 32.78 0.73
N PRO A 518 -11.02 33.20 1.97
CA PRO A 518 -10.20 34.22 2.61
C PRO A 518 -8.76 33.71 2.70
N PRO A 519 -7.75 34.59 2.60
CA PRO A 519 -6.37 34.19 2.67
C PRO A 519 -6.15 33.42 3.98
N CYS A 520 -5.74 32.16 3.87
CA CYS A 520 -5.39 31.36 5.03
C CYS A 520 -4.35 32.11 5.87
N ILE A 521 -4.48 32.02 7.19
CA ILE A 521 -3.73 32.81 8.19
C ILE A 521 -2.19 32.69 8.04
N GLY A 522 -1.71 31.67 7.31
CA GLY A 522 -0.30 31.48 6.97
C GLY A 522 0.22 32.32 5.79
N SER A 523 -0.64 32.85 4.91
CA SER A 523 -0.21 33.60 3.72
C SER A 523 0.28 35.02 4.04
N ILE A 524 -0.28 35.66 5.07
CA ILE A 524 0.15 36.98 5.55
C ILE A 524 1.47 36.85 6.33
N LEU A 525 1.64 35.78 7.11
CA LEU A 525 2.87 35.51 7.85
C LEU A 525 4.06 35.17 6.94
N ARG A 526 3.84 34.62 5.75
CA ARG A 526 4.92 34.26 4.81
C ARG A 526 5.52 35.50 4.14
N ARG A 527 4.68 36.44 3.69
CA ARG A 527 5.15 37.74 3.14
C ARG A 527 5.90 38.58 4.17
N GLN A 528 5.55 38.47 5.45
CA GLN A 528 6.24 39.21 6.52
C GLN A 528 7.61 38.60 6.92
N ARG A 529 7.86 37.32 6.59
CA ARG A 529 9.17 36.68 6.81
C ARG A 529 10.15 36.91 5.67
N GLU A 530 9.69 37.04 4.44
CA GLU A 530 10.54 37.32 3.28
C GLU A 530 11.22 38.70 3.38
N ASP A 531 10.56 39.70 3.97
CA ASP A 531 11.13 41.04 4.18
C ASP A 531 12.17 41.14 5.33
N ARG A 532 12.42 40.06 6.10
CA ARG A 532 13.29 40.12 7.31
C ARG A 532 14.38 39.05 7.42
N CYS A 533 14.79 38.38 6.35
CA CYS A 533 15.84 37.35 6.45
C CYS A 533 17.12 37.70 5.68
N MET A 534 18.07 38.31 6.39
CA MET A 534 19.51 38.17 6.09
C MET A 534 20.03 36.84 6.69
N PRO A 535 21.04 36.20 6.08
CA PRO A 535 21.34 34.80 6.31
C PRO A 535 22.16 34.60 7.59
N TYR A 536 21.68 33.74 8.50
CA TYR A 536 22.50 33.19 9.58
C TYR A 536 22.82 31.71 9.34
N LYS A 537 24.08 31.42 9.62
CA LYS A 537 24.85 30.24 9.28
C LYS A 537 24.29 28.95 9.88
N SER A 538 24.36 27.89 9.08
CA SER A 538 24.17 26.48 9.40
C SER A 538 24.96 26.04 10.66
N LEU A 539 24.25 25.49 11.65
CA LEU A 539 24.86 24.70 12.73
C LEU A 539 24.67 23.21 12.43
N SER A 540 25.82 22.58 12.16
CA SER A 540 26.06 21.14 12.08
C SER A 540 25.71 20.46 13.41
N CYS A 541 24.87 19.42 13.38
CA CYS A 541 24.62 18.56 14.54
C CYS A 541 25.76 17.53 14.65
N GLY A 542 26.68 17.77 15.57
CA GLY A 542 27.72 16.83 15.96
C GLY A 542 27.36 16.10 17.26
N SER A 543 27.56 14.78 17.23
CA SER A 543 27.99 13.91 18.34
C SER A 543 27.26 14.00 19.69
N PHE A 544 26.39 13.02 19.95
CA PHE A 544 26.08 12.57 21.31
C PHE A 544 26.95 11.34 21.61
N SER A 545 27.95 11.50 22.47
CA SER A 545 28.78 10.42 23.00
C SER A 545 28.80 10.48 24.53
N SER A 546 28.62 9.32 25.14
CA SER A 546 28.94 8.92 26.52
C SER A 546 28.29 9.68 27.69
N ILE A 547 27.37 9.00 28.37
CA ILE A 547 27.16 9.14 29.81
C ILE A 547 27.17 7.73 30.42
N GLU A 548 28.34 7.30 30.90
CA GLU A 548 28.50 6.16 31.81
C GLU A 548 29.63 6.53 32.80
N ASP A 549 29.52 5.98 34.02
CA ASP A 549 30.44 6.04 35.17
C ASP A 549 30.30 7.18 36.18
N ALA A 550 29.47 6.93 37.22
CA ALA A 550 29.70 7.44 38.57
C ALA A 550 28.97 6.63 39.66
N THR A 551 29.39 5.40 39.93
CA THR A 551 29.13 4.74 41.23
C THR A 551 30.21 3.70 41.52
N GLY A 552 31.24 4.11 42.26
CA GLY A 552 32.32 3.23 42.73
C GLY A 552 32.74 3.62 44.14
N THR A 553 32.14 2.96 45.12
CA THR A 553 32.42 3.01 46.56
C THR A 553 33.90 2.75 46.86
N ARG A 554 34.58 3.66 47.58
CA ARG A 554 35.88 3.39 48.20
C ARG A 554 35.78 3.60 49.71
N VAL A 555 35.85 2.49 50.45
CA VAL A 555 35.96 2.45 51.90
C VAL A 555 37.44 2.60 52.30
N GLY A 556 37.70 3.50 53.24
CA GLY A 556 38.69 3.34 54.31
C GLY A 556 40.12 3.83 54.08
N ALA A 557 40.47 4.99 54.66
CA ALA A 557 41.70 5.17 55.45
C ALA A 557 41.62 6.46 56.30
N PHE A 558 42.04 6.32 57.55
CA PHE A 558 41.99 7.25 58.69
C PHE A 558 42.82 8.56 58.56
N PRO A 559 42.64 9.53 59.48
CA PRO A 559 43.04 10.92 59.33
C PRO A 559 44.42 11.25 59.93
N LYS A 560 45.06 12.28 59.36
CA LYS A 560 46.07 13.18 59.95
C LYS A 560 45.87 14.50 59.21
N GLY A 561 45.69 15.69 59.77
CA GLY A 561 45.94 16.25 61.08
C GLY A 561 46.23 17.73 60.82
N LEU A 562 45.67 18.62 61.63
CA LEU A 562 46.13 20.00 61.89
C LEU A 562 46.38 20.91 60.68
N SER A 563 45.43 21.81 60.40
CA SER A 563 45.49 23.24 60.76
C SER A 563 44.31 24.00 60.19
#